data_AF-A0A933HQX0-F1
#
_entry.id   AF-A0A933HQX0-F1
#
_cell.length_a   1.000
_cell.length_b   1.000
_cell.length_c   1.000
_cell.angle_alpha   90.00
_cell.angle_beta   90.00
_cell.angle_gamma   90.00
#
_symmetry.space_group_name_H-M   'P 1'
#
loop_
_entity.id
_entity.type
_entity.pdbx_description
1 polymer ?
#
loop_
_entity_poly.entity_id
_entity_poly.type
_entity_poly.pdbx_seq_one_letter_code
_entity_poly.pdbx_strand_id
1 'polypeptide(L)'
;MAKFEFDLDSWDFSKAASEIYLFHEYLATMEAFLESETQKLTADRQKKIESGEIQVYEDTGPEDSYESNMLDLIFSFKDTLRKSFFVSLFSFFEAELINECRKQKDKDMTILLTLNDLRGENSIDKVNVYFTKVLHSNFPSETPDWAEIQNYKTLRNCIVHAQSRLDNMKNKDDLEKLKAYIVRKKDTLSKIPTRSLSR
;
A
#
# COMPACT_ATOMS: atom_id res chain seq x y z
N MET A 1 -21.03 21.94 29.21
CA MET A 1 -20.10 21.40 28.20
C MET A 1 -20.50 19.94 27.98
N ALA A 2 -21.21 19.66 26.89
CA ALA A 2 -21.49 18.27 26.53
C ALA A 2 -20.15 17.64 26.10
N LYS A 3 -19.75 16.54 26.75
CA LYS A 3 -18.69 15.68 26.21
C LYS A 3 -19.26 15.08 24.94
N PHE A 4 -18.74 15.46 23.79
CA PHE A 4 -18.88 14.67 22.58
C PHE A 4 -18.06 13.39 22.82
N GLU A 5 -18.73 12.33 23.24
CA GLU A 5 -18.14 11.00 23.22
C GLU A 5 -17.98 10.63 21.73
N PHE A 6 -16.75 10.31 21.33
CA PHE A 6 -16.46 9.86 19.98
C PHE A 6 -17.20 8.54 19.76
N ASP A 7 -18.35 8.61 19.10
CA ASP A 7 -19.17 7.45 18.83
C ASP A 7 -18.52 6.63 17.70
N LEU A 8 -17.62 5.74 18.10
CA LEU A 8 -17.03 4.72 17.23
C LEU A 8 -18.10 3.82 16.60
N ASP A 9 -19.30 3.68 17.20
CA ASP A 9 -20.40 2.90 16.63
C ASP A 9 -21.05 3.61 15.44
N SER A 10 -20.79 4.90 15.25
CA SER A 10 -21.28 5.68 14.11
C SER A 10 -20.38 5.58 12.88
N TRP A 11 -19.16 5.05 13.02
CA TRP A 11 -18.31 4.75 11.89
C TRP A 11 -18.80 3.44 11.29
N ASP A 12 -19.22 3.45 10.03
CA ASP A 12 -19.62 2.22 9.33
C ASP A 12 -18.38 1.37 9.01
N PHE A 13 -17.76 0.85 10.07
CA PHE A 13 -16.67 -0.10 10.02
C PHE A 13 -17.05 -1.31 9.19
N SER A 14 -18.34 -1.66 9.14
CA SER A 14 -18.83 -2.81 8.38
C SER A 14 -18.61 -2.63 6.88
N LYS A 15 -18.92 -1.44 6.34
CA LYS A 15 -18.68 -1.12 4.94
C LYS A 15 -17.19 -1.01 4.63
N ALA A 16 -16.43 -0.23 5.41
CA ALA A 16 -15.01 -0.05 5.18
C ALA A 16 -14.24 -1.39 5.30
N ALA A 17 -14.60 -2.24 6.28
CA ALA A 17 -14.02 -3.57 6.41
C ALA A 17 -14.39 -4.49 5.24
N SER A 18 -15.63 -4.40 4.73
CA SER A 18 -16.04 -5.15 3.54
C SER A 18 -15.25 -4.72 2.30
N GLU A 19 -15.02 -3.42 2.12
CA GLU A 19 -14.21 -2.91 1.02
C GLU A 19 -12.73 -3.32 1.16
N ILE A 20 -12.15 -3.25 2.36
CA ILE A 20 -10.80 -3.77 2.63
C ILE A 20 -10.71 -5.27 2.35
N TYR A 21 -11.73 -6.04 2.71
CA TYR A 21 -11.81 -7.46 2.37
C TYR A 21 -11.79 -7.67 0.85
N LEU A 22 -12.56 -6.89 0.08
CA LEU A 22 -12.53 -6.95 -1.39
C LEU A 22 -11.16 -6.57 -1.96
N PHE A 23 -10.47 -5.57 -1.40
CA PHE A 23 -9.08 -5.27 -1.76
C PHE A 23 -8.15 -6.47 -1.51
N HIS A 24 -8.28 -7.12 -0.36
CA HIS A 24 -7.51 -8.31 -0.02
C HIS A 24 -7.75 -9.45 -1.02
N GLU A 25 -9.01 -9.79 -1.28
CA GLU A 25 -9.37 -10.85 -2.22
C GLU A 25 -8.93 -10.54 -3.65
N TYR A 26 -9.05 -9.28 -4.08
CA TYR A 26 -8.54 -8.84 -5.37
C TYR A 26 -7.04 -9.06 -5.49
N LEU A 27 -6.25 -8.60 -4.51
CA LEU A 27 -4.79 -8.79 -4.54
C LEU A 27 -4.43 -10.28 -4.52
N ALA A 28 -5.05 -11.06 -3.64
CA ALA A 28 -4.79 -12.49 -3.53
C ALA A 28 -5.08 -13.22 -4.85
N THR A 29 -6.20 -12.89 -5.51
CA THR A 29 -6.58 -13.45 -6.80
C THR A 29 -5.57 -13.10 -7.89
N MET A 30 -5.18 -11.82 -7.97
CA MET A 30 -4.22 -11.35 -8.98
C MET A 30 -2.82 -11.94 -8.77
N GLU A 31 -2.35 -12.03 -7.52
CA GLU A 31 -1.07 -12.66 -7.19
C GLU A 31 -1.08 -14.17 -7.51
N ALA A 32 -2.16 -14.88 -7.16
CA ALA A 32 -2.32 -16.30 -7.48
C ALA A 32 -2.33 -16.55 -8.98
N PHE A 33 -3.01 -15.70 -9.75
CA PHE A 33 -3.00 -15.75 -11.21
C PHE A 33 -1.58 -15.57 -11.76
N LEU A 34 -0.89 -14.49 -11.39
CA LEU A 34 0.47 -14.21 -11.87
C LEU A 34 1.47 -15.29 -11.45
N GLU A 35 1.29 -15.88 -10.27
CA GLU A 35 2.10 -17.02 -9.82
C GLU A 35 1.85 -18.25 -10.69
N SER A 36 0.60 -18.56 -11.01
CA SER A 36 0.27 -19.66 -11.91
C SER A 36 0.85 -19.48 -13.32
N GLU A 37 0.85 -18.25 -13.86
CA GLU A 37 1.45 -17.95 -15.16
C GLU A 37 2.98 -18.06 -15.11
N THR A 38 3.60 -17.64 -14.01
CA THR A 38 5.05 -17.81 -13.78
C THR A 38 5.42 -19.29 -13.78
N GLN A 39 4.64 -20.12 -13.08
CA GLN A 39 4.86 -21.57 -13.00
C GLN A 39 4.68 -22.26 -14.35
N LYS A 40 3.69 -21.86 -15.15
CA LYS A 40 3.50 -22.41 -16.51
C LYS A 40 4.69 -22.09 -17.41
N LEU A 41 5.14 -20.84 -17.44
CA LEU A 41 6.26 -20.41 -18.28
C LEU A 41 7.58 -21.05 -17.86
N THR A 42 7.85 -21.14 -16.56
CA THR A 42 9.05 -21.80 -16.05
C THR A 42 9.05 -23.29 -16.37
N ALA A 43 7.91 -23.97 -16.23
CA ALA A 43 7.77 -25.38 -16.59
C ALA A 43 7.91 -25.63 -18.11
N ASP A 44 7.32 -24.78 -18.95
CA ASP A 44 7.46 -24.86 -20.41
C ASP A 44 8.90 -24.64 -20.85
N ARG A 45 9.56 -23.61 -20.31
CA ARG A 45 10.98 -23.34 -20.53
C ARG A 45 11.85 -24.51 -20.12
N GLN A 46 11.58 -25.11 -18.95
CA GLN A 46 12.34 -26.28 -18.49
C GLN A 46 12.18 -27.48 -19.43
N LYS A 47 10.95 -27.76 -19.91
CA LYS A 47 10.71 -28.83 -20.89
C LYS A 47 11.45 -28.59 -22.21
N LYS A 48 11.49 -27.36 -22.70
CA LYS A 48 12.20 -26.98 -23.93
C LYS A 48 13.73 -27.08 -23.79
N ILE A 49 14.26 -26.81 -22.60
CA ILE A 49 15.68 -27.05 -22.29
C ILE A 49 15.96 -28.56 -22.31
N GLU A 50 15.11 -29.36 -21.67
CA GLU A 50 15.25 -30.83 -21.62
C GLU A 50 15.07 -31.50 -22.98
N SER A 51 14.19 -30.98 -23.85
CA SER A 51 14.02 -31.48 -25.22
C SER A 51 15.13 -31.04 -26.18
N GLY A 52 16.01 -30.13 -25.75
CA GLY A 52 17.08 -29.57 -26.57
C GLY A 52 16.63 -28.50 -27.57
N GLU A 53 15.36 -28.07 -27.51
CA GLU A 53 14.82 -26.95 -28.28
C GLU A 53 15.44 -25.61 -27.87
N ILE A 54 15.80 -25.46 -26.59
CA ILE A 54 16.55 -24.33 -26.06
C ILE A 54 17.94 -24.80 -25.64
N GLN A 55 18.97 -24.30 -26.32
CA GLN A 55 20.37 -24.50 -25.95
C GLN A 55 20.76 -23.44 -24.92
N VAL A 56 21.15 -23.86 -23.71
CA VAL A 56 21.69 -22.96 -22.68
C VAL A 56 23.21 -22.97 -22.82
N TYR A 57 23.79 -21.88 -23.33
CA TYR A 57 25.25 -21.73 -23.36
C TYR A 57 25.74 -21.24 -21.98
N GLU A 58 26.86 -21.77 -21.49
CA GLU A 58 27.41 -21.46 -20.15
C GLU A 58 27.74 -19.97 -19.95
N ASP A 59 28.04 -19.22 -21.03
CA ASP A 59 28.55 -17.84 -20.96
C ASP A 59 27.54 -16.77 -21.40
N THR A 60 26.43 -17.20 -22.00
CA THR A 60 25.30 -16.34 -22.33
C THR A 60 24.08 -17.05 -21.81
N GLY A 61 23.55 -16.59 -20.67
CA GLY A 61 22.22 -17.01 -20.24
C GLY A 61 21.23 -16.89 -21.40
N PRO A 62 20.08 -17.57 -21.37
CA PRO A 62 19.12 -17.57 -22.47
C PRO A 62 18.34 -16.25 -22.53
N GLU A 63 19.06 -15.14 -22.56
CA GLU A 63 18.64 -13.75 -22.42
C GLU A 63 17.75 -13.32 -23.60
N ASP A 64 17.76 -14.09 -24.71
CA ASP A 64 16.95 -13.83 -25.90
C ASP A 64 15.80 -14.83 -26.14
N SER A 65 15.48 -15.71 -25.17
CA SER A 65 14.31 -16.60 -25.30
C SER A 65 13.01 -15.84 -25.08
N TYR A 66 11.95 -16.17 -25.83
CA TYR A 66 10.61 -15.58 -25.65
C TYR A 66 10.12 -15.78 -24.20
N GLU A 67 10.37 -16.95 -23.61
CA GLU A 67 10.00 -17.30 -22.25
C GLU A 67 10.76 -16.45 -21.22
N SER A 68 12.06 -16.19 -21.43
CA SER A 68 12.83 -15.31 -20.53
C SER A 68 12.27 -13.89 -20.53
N ASN A 69 12.02 -13.34 -21.72
CA ASN A 69 11.41 -12.02 -21.88
C ASN A 69 10.01 -11.94 -21.25
N MET A 70 9.20 -13.00 -21.40
CA MET A 70 7.87 -13.07 -20.78
C MET A 70 7.94 -13.17 -19.25
N LEU A 71 8.91 -13.89 -18.70
CA LEU A 71 9.13 -13.95 -17.25
C LEU A 71 9.51 -12.58 -16.68
N ASP A 72 10.43 -11.87 -17.34
CA ASP A 72 10.82 -10.51 -16.95
C ASP A 72 9.63 -9.55 -17.01
N LEU A 73 8.78 -9.68 -18.04
CA LEU A 73 7.54 -8.91 -18.14
C LEU A 73 6.59 -9.20 -16.97
N ILE A 74 6.41 -10.47 -16.60
CA ILE A 74 5.57 -10.84 -15.44
C ILE A 74 6.16 -10.28 -14.15
N PHE A 75 7.47 -10.35 -13.94
CA PHE A 75 8.10 -9.79 -12.74
C PHE A 75 7.92 -8.27 -12.65
N SER A 76 8.13 -7.56 -13.76
CA SER A 76 7.89 -6.11 -13.86
C SER A 76 6.42 -5.76 -13.63
N PHE A 77 5.50 -6.56 -14.17
CA PHE A 77 4.07 -6.38 -13.96
C PHE A 77 3.66 -6.66 -12.51
N LYS A 78 4.19 -7.69 -11.85
CA LYS A 78 3.96 -7.97 -10.41
C LYS A 78 4.35 -6.76 -9.55
N ASP A 79 5.50 -6.15 -9.82
CA ASP A 79 5.94 -4.95 -9.11
C ASP A 79 5.00 -3.75 -9.35
N THR A 80 4.59 -3.54 -10.60
CA THR A 80 3.60 -2.50 -10.97
C THR A 80 2.25 -2.73 -10.28
N LEU A 81 1.77 -3.98 -10.24
CA LEU A 81 0.53 -4.36 -9.58
C LEU A 81 0.61 -4.04 -8.08
N ARG A 82 1.67 -4.47 -7.38
CA ARG A 82 1.82 -4.22 -5.94
C ARG A 82 1.86 -2.74 -5.60
N LYS A 83 2.61 -1.96 -6.39
CA LYS A 83 2.71 -0.50 -6.23
C LYS A 83 1.36 0.18 -6.44
N SER A 84 0.68 -0.12 -7.54
CA SER A 84 -0.64 0.47 -7.86
C SER A 84 -1.70 0.06 -6.84
N PHE A 85 -1.68 -1.19 -6.38
CA PHE A 85 -2.54 -1.69 -5.32
C PHE A 85 -2.33 -0.94 -4.01
N PHE A 86 -1.08 -0.81 -3.56
CA PHE A 86 -0.76 -0.09 -2.33
C PHE A 86 -1.20 1.38 -2.39
N VAL A 87 -0.93 2.06 -3.51
CA VAL A 87 -1.39 3.44 -3.72
C VAL A 87 -2.92 3.54 -3.67
N SER A 88 -3.62 2.59 -4.29
CA SER A 88 -5.09 2.55 -4.30
C SER A 88 -5.67 2.31 -2.91
N LEU A 89 -5.14 1.34 -2.17
CA LEU A 89 -5.55 1.04 -0.80
C LEU A 89 -5.32 2.25 0.14
N PHE A 90 -4.18 2.93 0.00
CA PHE A 90 -3.90 4.12 0.81
C PHE A 90 -4.82 5.29 0.42
N SER A 91 -5.12 5.46 -0.86
CA SER A 91 -6.06 6.49 -1.34
C SER A 91 -7.48 6.23 -0.85
N PHE A 92 -7.89 4.97 -0.81
CA PHE A 92 -9.16 4.54 -0.21
C PHE A 92 -9.23 4.92 1.28
N PHE A 93 -8.18 4.59 2.04
CA PHE A 93 -8.08 4.97 3.45
C PHE A 93 -8.17 6.50 3.67
N GLU A 94 -7.47 7.29 2.84
CA GLU A 94 -7.56 8.76 2.88
C GLU A 94 -8.98 9.25 2.59
N ALA A 95 -9.65 8.65 1.61
CA ALA A 95 -11.02 9.01 1.25
C ALA A 95 -11.99 8.73 2.40
N GLU A 96 -11.86 7.59 3.09
CA GLU A 96 -12.71 7.25 4.23
C GLU A 96 -12.53 8.20 5.41
N LEU A 97 -11.28 8.60 5.71
CA LEU A 97 -11.00 9.61 6.74
C LEU A 97 -11.65 10.97 6.41
N ILE A 98 -11.56 11.39 5.14
CA ILE A 98 -12.17 12.65 4.67
C ILE A 98 -13.70 12.56 4.71
N ASN A 99 -14.25 11.42 4.29
CA ASN A 99 -15.68 11.16 4.29
C ASN A 99 -16.24 11.22 5.72
N GLU A 100 -15.50 10.69 6.70
CA GLU A 100 -15.91 10.78 8.10
C GLU A 100 -15.93 12.22 8.60
N CYS A 101 -14.93 13.05 8.25
CA CYS A 101 -14.95 14.47 8.57
C CYS A 101 -16.20 15.17 8.00
N ARG A 102 -16.62 14.81 6.77
CA ARG A 102 -17.82 15.36 6.13
C ARG A 102 -19.10 14.92 6.85
N LYS A 103 -19.23 13.62 7.15
CA LYS A 103 -20.39 13.08 7.88
C LYS A 103 -20.57 13.75 9.23
N GLN A 104 -19.48 13.95 9.99
CA GLN A 104 -19.55 14.60 11.31
C GLN A 104 -19.98 16.06 11.19
N LYS A 105 -19.50 16.79 10.17
CA LYS A 105 -20.00 18.13 9.86
C LYS A 105 -21.51 18.11 9.53
N ASP A 106 -21.95 17.19 8.69
CA ASP A 106 -23.35 17.12 8.25
C ASP A 106 -24.31 16.77 9.42
N LYS A 107 -23.82 16.04 10.43
CA LYS A 107 -24.57 15.72 11.66
C LYS A 107 -24.75 16.93 12.59
N ASP A 108 -23.84 17.89 12.58
CA ASP A 108 -23.87 19.06 13.48
C ASP A 108 -23.73 20.37 12.70
N MET A 109 -24.88 21.01 12.45
CA MET A 109 -24.97 22.30 11.76
C MET A 109 -24.27 23.45 12.48
N THR A 110 -23.84 23.28 13.74
CA THR A 110 -23.05 24.29 14.45
C THR A 110 -21.58 24.32 14.00
N ILE A 111 -21.11 23.27 13.32
CA ILE A 111 -19.75 23.18 12.78
C ILE A 111 -19.64 23.99 11.48
N LEU A 112 -19.18 25.23 11.62
CA LEU A 112 -19.01 26.13 10.48
C LEU A 112 -17.82 25.76 9.59
N LEU A 113 -16.70 25.33 10.20
CA LEU A 113 -15.47 25.00 9.47
C LEU A 113 -15.57 23.65 8.76
N THR A 114 -15.10 23.59 7.52
CA THR A 114 -14.89 22.37 6.75
C THR A 114 -13.42 21.95 6.78
N LEU A 115 -13.15 20.70 6.41
CA LEU A 115 -11.79 20.21 6.20
C LEU A 115 -11.01 21.07 5.19
N ASN A 116 -11.69 21.64 4.18
CA ASN A 116 -11.07 22.47 3.15
C ASN A 116 -10.65 23.84 3.67
N ASP A 117 -11.27 24.33 4.74
CA ASP A 117 -10.91 25.60 5.38
C ASP A 117 -9.60 25.49 6.19
N LEU A 118 -9.12 24.27 6.42
CA LEU A 118 -7.85 24.04 7.10
C LEU A 118 -6.65 24.23 6.17
N ARG A 119 -5.67 25.00 6.64
CA ARG A 119 -4.38 25.19 5.96
C ARG A 119 -3.55 23.90 5.96
N GLY A 120 -2.90 23.62 4.84
CA GLY A 120 -1.99 22.48 4.65
C GLY A 120 -2.13 21.87 3.26
N GLU A 121 -1.11 21.14 2.81
CA GLU A 121 -1.17 20.40 1.54
C GLU A 121 -1.62 18.95 1.75
N ASN A 122 -1.48 18.43 2.98
CA ASN A 122 -1.69 17.02 3.26
C ASN A 122 -3.06 16.73 3.88
N SER A 123 -3.88 15.95 3.18
CA SER A 123 -5.23 15.59 3.61
C SER A 123 -5.26 14.86 4.95
N ILE A 124 -4.34 13.93 5.21
CA ILE A 124 -4.29 13.17 6.48
C ILE A 124 -3.98 14.08 7.67
N ASP A 125 -3.05 15.02 7.49
CA ASP A 125 -2.67 15.93 8.58
C ASP A 125 -3.81 16.91 8.89
N LYS A 126 -4.55 17.33 7.85
CA LYS A 126 -5.78 18.11 8.03
C LYS A 126 -6.85 17.33 8.78
N VAL A 127 -7.02 16.04 8.51
CA VAL A 127 -7.99 15.19 9.21
C VAL A 127 -7.70 15.17 10.71
N ASN A 128 -6.44 14.96 11.11
CA ASN A 128 -6.06 15.00 12.53
C ASN A 128 -6.43 16.35 13.18
N VAL A 129 -6.07 17.46 12.52
CA VAL A 129 -6.41 18.81 13.00
C VAL A 129 -7.92 19.02 13.07
N TYR A 130 -8.67 18.52 12.11
CA TYR A 130 -10.13 18.65 12.08
C TYR A 130 -10.77 17.93 13.26
N PHE A 131 -10.41 16.65 13.48
CA PHE A 131 -10.93 15.89 14.62
C PHE A 131 -10.56 16.54 15.96
N THR A 132 -9.29 16.91 16.14
CA THR A 132 -8.81 17.41 17.45
C THR A 132 -9.23 18.84 17.76
N LYS A 133 -9.25 19.74 16.75
CA LYS A 133 -9.47 21.18 16.96
C LYS A 133 -10.83 21.70 16.52
N VAL A 134 -11.51 21.03 15.59
CA VAL A 134 -12.84 21.45 15.12
C VAL A 134 -13.92 20.61 15.80
N LEU A 135 -13.76 19.29 15.76
CA LEU A 135 -14.72 18.36 16.37
C LEU A 135 -14.50 18.17 17.88
N HIS A 136 -13.36 18.65 18.42
CA HIS A 136 -12.93 18.43 19.80
C HIS A 136 -12.99 16.95 20.21
N SER A 137 -12.67 16.07 19.26
CA SER A 137 -12.71 14.62 19.42
C SER A 137 -11.31 14.04 19.53
N ASN A 138 -11.22 12.85 20.11
CA ASN A 138 -10.00 12.07 20.12
C ASN A 138 -9.63 11.62 18.71
N PHE A 139 -8.34 11.66 18.40
CA PHE A 139 -7.76 11.13 17.18
C PHE A 139 -6.54 10.29 17.56
N PRO A 140 -6.30 9.11 16.93
CA PRO A 140 -5.25 8.21 17.37
C PRO A 140 -3.84 8.66 16.93
N SER A 141 -3.53 9.97 16.89
CA SER A 141 -2.26 10.48 16.36
C SER A 141 -1.03 9.98 17.10
N GLU A 142 -1.18 9.63 18.38
CA GLU A 142 -0.10 9.18 19.26
C GLU A 142 0.02 7.66 19.35
N THR A 143 -0.78 6.89 18.60
CA THR A 143 -0.74 5.43 18.68
C THR A 143 0.38 4.83 17.80
N PRO A 144 0.93 3.65 18.16
CA PRO A 144 1.88 2.95 17.32
C PRO A 144 1.33 2.61 15.93
N ASP A 145 0.04 2.27 15.85
CA ASP A 145 -0.63 1.96 14.58
C ASP A 145 -0.69 3.19 13.67
N TRP A 146 -0.95 4.37 14.23
CA TRP A 146 -0.92 5.60 13.47
C TRP A 146 0.49 5.97 13.02
N ALA A 147 1.50 5.76 13.87
CA ALA A 147 2.90 5.93 13.47
C ALA A 147 3.27 5.01 12.31
N GLU A 148 2.70 3.80 12.24
CA GLU A 148 2.86 2.90 11.10
C GLU A 148 2.16 3.43 9.83
N ILE A 149 0.93 3.94 9.96
CA ILE A 149 0.20 4.60 8.87
C ILE A 149 1.00 5.79 8.30
N GLN A 150 1.69 6.55 9.14
CA GLN A 150 2.58 7.63 8.68
C GLN A 150 3.77 7.08 7.87
N ASN A 151 4.32 5.91 8.21
CA ASN A 151 5.35 5.27 7.37
C ASN A 151 4.78 4.84 6.01
N TYR A 152 3.56 4.31 5.98
CA TYR A 152 2.86 3.96 4.73
C TYR A 152 2.58 5.19 3.86
N LYS A 153 2.19 6.31 4.46
CA LYS A 153 2.05 7.61 3.77
C LYS A 153 3.35 8.02 3.08
N THR A 154 4.48 7.95 3.79
CA THR A 154 5.79 8.28 3.22
C THR A 154 6.19 7.33 2.10
N LEU A 155 5.93 6.02 2.26
CA LEU A 155 6.13 5.04 1.20
C LEU A 155 5.27 5.34 -0.04
N ARG A 156 3.99 5.68 0.15
CA ARG A 156 3.07 6.07 -0.93
C ARG A 156 3.60 7.27 -1.69
N ASN A 157 4.07 8.28 -0.98
CA ASN A 157 4.65 9.48 -1.59
C ASN A 157 5.91 9.15 -2.41
N CYS A 158 6.76 8.24 -1.93
CA CYS A 158 7.90 7.75 -2.69
C CYS A 158 7.47 7.04 -3.98
N ILE A 159 6.46 6.16 -3.92
CA ILE A 159 5.93 5.46 -5.09
C ILE A 159 5.41 6.45 -6.14
N VAL A 160 4.55 7.39 -5.72
CA VAL A 160 3.83 8.30 -6.64
C VAL A 160 4.72 9.45 -7.13
N HIS A 161 5.45 10.12 -6.24
CA HIS A 161 6.15 11.37 -6.55
C HIS A 161 7.65 11.19 -6.80
N ALA A 162 8.21 10.07 -6.38
CA ALA A 162 9.63 9.77 -6.57
C ALA A 162 9.86 8.53 -7.46
N GLN A 163 8.82 8.01 -8.15
CA GLN A 163 8.93 6.84 -9.02
C GLN A 163 9.55 5.63 -8.32
N SER A 164 9.23 5.44 -7.03
CA SER A 164 9.81 4.39 -6.17
C SER A 164 11.33 4.49 -5.97
N ARG A 165 11.92 5.66 -6.22
CA ARG A 165 13.36 5.93 -6.08
C ARG A 165 13.62 6.85 -4.90
N LEU A 166 14.34 6.35 -3.91
CA LEU A 166 14.67 7.11 -2.69
C LEU A 166 15.48 8.38 -2.99
N ASP A 167 16.37 8.32 -3.99
CA ASP A 167 17.17 9.44 -4.46
C ASP A 167 16.35 10.54 -5.15
N ASN A 168 15.14 10.22 -5.60
CA ASN A 168 14.21 11.19 -6.19
C ASN A 168 13.31 11.87 -5.15
N MET A 169 13.39 11.50 -3.85
CA MET A 169 12.60 12.14 -2.80
C MET A 169 13.11 13.54 -2.47
N LYS A 170 12.21 14.53 -2.55
CA LYS A 170 12.55 15.95 -2.28
C LYS A 170 12.67 16.29 -0.80
N ASN A 171 11.86 15.65 0.04
CA ASN A 171 11.84 15.90 1.48
C ASN A 171 12.88 15.00 2.18
N LYS A 172 13.91 15.60 2.77
CA LYS A 172 15.00 14.89 3.46
C LYS A 172 14.53 14.18 4.73
N ASP A 173 13.60 14.76 5.48
CA ASP A 173 13.11 14.14 6.71
C ASP A 173 12.29 12.89 6.39
N ASP A 174 11.45 12.96 5.34
CA ASP A 174 10.69 11.81 4.84
C ASP A 174 11.62 10.72 4.29
N LEU A 175 12.70 11.11 3.60
CA LEU A 175 13.71 10.18 3.10
C LEU A 175 14.37 9.38 4.23
N GLU A 176 14.86 10.07 5.27
CA GLU A 176 15.54 9.40 6.39
C GLU A 176 14.58 8.52 7.21
N LYS A 177 13.34 8.98 7.42
CA LYS A 177 12.28 8.17 8.04
C LYS A 177 12.02 6.89 7.23
N LEU A 178 11.86 7.02 5.91
CA LEU A 178 11.56 5.87 5.05
C LEU A 178 12.74 4.88 4.99
N LYS A 179 13.99 5.36 4.93
CA LYS A 179 15.18 4.48 5.01
C LYS A 179 15.19 3.68 6.30
N ALA A 180 15.02 4.33 7.45
CA ALA A 180 14.99 3.65 8.74
C ALA A 180 13.85 2.62 8.81
N TYR A 181 12.68 2.98 8.26
CA TYR A 181 11.54 2.08 8.17
C TYR A 181 11.83 0.83 7.33
N ILE A 182 12.43 1.00 6.14
CA ILE A 182 12.79 -0.10 5.24
C ILE A 182 13.78 -1.05 5.91
N VAL A 183 14.81 -0.53 6.58
CA VAL A 183 15.80 -1.35 7.31
C VAL A 183 15.09 -2.19 8.38
N ARG A 184 14.29 -1.54 9.24
CA ARG A 184 13.51 -2.22 10.29
C ARG A 184 12.60 -3.31 9.73
N LYS A 185 11.93 -3.05 8.61
CA LYS A 185 11.02 -4.03 7.98
C LYS A 185 11.77 -5.16 7.30
N LYS A 186 12.91 -4.91 6.66
CA LYS A 186 13.76 -5.96 6.08
C LYS A 186 14.19 -6.97 7.16
N ASP A 187 14.63 -6.48 8.31
CA ASP A 187 15.01 -7.34 9.44
C ASP A 187 13.82 -8.14 9.98
N THR A 188 12.61 -7.57 9.93
CA THR A 188 11.39 -8.24 10.38
C THR A 188 10.93 -9.31 9.39
N LEU A 189 10.92 -9.00 8.09
CA LEU A 189 10.54 -9.92 7.02
C LEU A 189 11.52 -11.08 6.86
N SER A 190 12.81 -10.85 7.11
CA SER A 190 13.84 -11.91 7.11
C SER A 190 13.67 -12.94 8.23
N LYS A 191 12.88 -12.62 9.26
CA LYS A 191 12.59 -13.49 10.41
C LYS A 191 11.26 -14.24 10.30
N ILE A 192 10.44 -13.93 9.29
CA ILE A 192 9.23 -14.69 9.00
C ILE A 192 9.68 -15.99 8.34
N PRO A 193 9.40 -17.18 8.91
CA PRO A 193 9.69 -18.43 8.23
C PRO A 193 8.96 -18.40 6.89
N THR A 194 9.71 -18.49 5.80
CA THR A 194 9.12 -18.82 4.50
C THR A 194 8.37 -20.12 4.70
N ARG A 195 7.04 -20.06 4.75
CA ARG A 195 6.22 -21.27 4.64
C ARG A 195 6.60 -21.86 3.30
N SER A 196 7.47 -22.87 3.33
CA SER A 196 7.61 -23.81 2.25
C SER A 196 6.21 -24.36 2.03
N LEU A 197 5.57 -23.97 0.93
CA LEU A 197 4.45 -24.72 0.39
C LEU A 197 5.04 -26.02 -0.16
N SER A 198 5.41 -26.90 0.76
CA SER A 198 5.67 -28.30 0.52
C SER A 198 4.34 -29.01 0.71
N ARG A 199 3.65 -29.31 -0.39
CA ARG A 199 2.94 -30.57 -0.69
C ARG A 199 2.22 -30.47 -2.00
#